data_AF-A0A804M5L0-F1
#
_entry.id   AF-A0A804M5L0-F1
#
_cell.length_a   1.000
_cell.length_b   1.000
_cell.length_c   1.000
_cell.angle_alpha   90.00
_cell.angle_beta   90.00
_cell.angle_gamma   90.00
#
_symmetry.space_group_name_H-M   'P 1'
#
loop_
_entity.id
_entity.type
_entity.pdbx_description
1 polymer ?
#
loop_
_entity_poly.entity_id
_entity_poly.type
_entity_poly.pdbx_seq_one_letter_code
_entity_poly.pdbx_strand_id
1 'polypeptide(L)'
;MFVSRVKGQDVAFEPAKLLWLIQRDFLQGKSVQQMVNEALQRVPNDNGDKYIDEVNQIRDSLAVMGNNSTAFSLPQPHLQRTKLCDMEDKELEPLYVKRREQLKQLVSSIVKPKIVQGRTLNGKDFVSFLQQILEALNKGEIPSTGSLVEIFNKAILDRCLKVYREKMDGLGLPVPVDKLQKLHEMANGDARILFDKQHFGKHHAAQSALKLEDDIKKMLAKSRALFIKEYNNKLFNWLVTFSLVMVVIGRFVIKFFLLEIAAWVMFIFLETYTRMFWSAESLYYNPAWHIIVSSWETIVYSPILDLDR
;
A
#
# COMPACT_ATOMS: atom_id res chain seq x y z
N MET A 1 -19.88 12.97 16.51
CA MET A 1 -18.45 13.03 16.88
C MET A 1 -17.48 12.65 15.74
N PHE A 2 -17.84 11.75 14.81
CA PHE A 2 -16.94 11.31 13.72
C PHE A 2 -16.73 12.28 12.55
N VAL A 3 -17.72 13.11 12.20
CA VAL A 3 -17.67 13.92 10.96
C VAL A 3 -17.05 15.31 11.18
N SER A 4 -17.21 15.92 12.36
CA SER A 4 -16.77 17.30 12.62
C SER A 4 -15.29 17.47 12.93
N ARG A 5 -14.60 16.39 13.31
CA ARG A 5 -13.16 16.45 13.63
C ARG A 5 -12.28 16.37 12.38
N VAL A 6 -12.88 16.25 11.20
CA VAL A 6 -12.23 16.10 9.89
C VAL A 6 -12.32 17.42 9.08
N LYS A 7 -12.11 18.56 9.76
CA LYS A 7 -12.02 19.89 9.12
C LYS A 7 -10.56 20.39 8.98
N GLY A 8 -9.63 19.45 8.87
CA GLY A 8 -8.33 19.66 8.20
C GLY A 8 -8.47 19.24 6.73
N GLN A 9 -7.72 19.87 5.83
CA GLN A 9 -7.83 19.84 4.35
C GLN A 9 -7.80 18.47 3.63
N ASP A 10 -7.94 17.34 4.33
CA ASP A 10 -7.89 15.98 3.83
C ASP A 10 -9.14 15.18 4.25
N VAL A 11 -10.32 15.52 3.70
CA VAL A 11 -11.51 14.68 3.91
C VAL A 11 -11.35 13.40 3.08
N ALA A 12 -10.87 12.33 3.73
CA ALA A 12 -10.65 11.05 3.05
C ALA A 12 -11.95 10.43 2.51
N PHE A 13 -13.06 10.71 3.18
CA PHE A 13 -14.34 10.08 2.92
C PHE A 13 -15.46 11.11 3.02
N GLU A 14 -15.91 11.61 1.88
CA GLU A 14 -17.10 12.46 1.83
C GLU A 14 -18.34 11.56 1.65
N PRO A 15 -19.37 11.71 2.50
CA PRO A 15 -20.68 11.14 2.20
C PRO A 15 -21.21 11.80 0.93
N ALA A 16 -21.54 11.00 -0.09
CA ALA A 16 -21.89 11.52 -1.41
C ALA A 16 -23.11 12.46 -1.35
N LYS A 17 -24.15 12.02 -0.63
CA LYS A 17 -25.39 12.75 -0.36
C LYS A 17 -26.02 12.20 0.92
N LEU A 18 -26.73 13.04 1.67
CA LEU A 18 -27.57 12.63 2.80
C LEU A 18 -29.04 12.86 2.41
N LEU A 19 -29.85 11.81 2.42
CA LEU A 19 -31.28 11.90 2.16
C LEU A 19 -32.06 11.67 3.45
N TRP A 20 -32.76 12.69 3.91
CA TRP A 20 -33.68 12.60 5.05
C TRP A 20 -35.03 12.09 4.56
N LEU A 21 -35.31 10.82 4.82
CA LEU A 21 -36.61 10.23 4.55
C LEU A 21 -37.51 10.35 5.79
N ILE A 22 -38.53 11.21 5.71
CA ILE A 22 -39.40 11.52 6.85
C ILE A 22 -40.80 10.96 6.59
N GLN A 23 -41.23 10.02 7.44
CA GLN A 23 -42.61 9.57 7.44
C GLN A 23 -43.44 10.45 8.38
N ARG A 24 -44.17 11.42 7.83
CA ARG A 24 -45.08 12.30 8.58
C ARG A 24 -46.26 12.72 7.72
N ASP A 25 -47.46 12.58 8.28
CA ASP A 25 -48.71 12.96 7.60
C ASP A 25 -49.09 14.44 7.82
N PHE A 26 -48.47 15.12 8.80
CA PHE A 26 -48.92 16.42 9.31
C PHE A 26 -47.90 17.55 9.11
N LEU A 27 -47.44 17.77 7.88
CA LEU A 27 -46.70 18.99 7.54
C LEU A 27 -47.68 20.10 7.12
N GLN A 28 -48.16 20.89 8.08
CA GLN A 28 -48.91 22.10 7.78
C GLN A 28 -47.96 23.31 7.73
N GLY A 29 -47.97 24.05 6.62
CA GLY A 29 -47.33 25.36 6.49
C GLY A 29 -45.82 25.39 6.22
N LYS A 30 -45.10 24.25 6.25
CA LYS A 30 -43.65 24.19 5.95
C LYS A 30 -43.31 23.04 5.01
N SER A 31 -42.31 23.24 4.16
CA SER A 31 -41.73 22.15 3.35
C SER A 31 -40.88 21.22 4.22
N VAL A 32 -40.72 19.96 3.79
CA VAL A 32 -39.85 18.98 4.48
C VAL A 32 -38.42 19.50 4.60
N GLN A 33 -37.93 20.18 3.56
CA GLN A 33 -36.59 20.76 3.55
C GLN A 33 -36.46 21.89 4.57
N GLN A 34 -37.47 22.75 4.70
CA GLN A 34 -37.49 23.78 5.74
C GLN A 34 -37.46 23.17 7.14
N MET A 35 -38.25 22.11 7.38
CA MET A 35 -38.22 21.40 8.66
C MET A 35 -36.83 20.85 8.99
N VAL A 36 -36.14 20.22 8.04
CA VAL A 36 -34.77 19.72 8.25
C VAL A 36 -33.80 20.86 8.49
N ASN A 37 -33.90 21.95 7.71
CA ASN A 37 -33.05 23.12 7.88
C ASN A 37 -33.21 23.74 9.28
N GLU A 38 -34.44 23.88 9.76
CA GLU A 38 -34.75 24.36 11.12
C GLU A 38 -34.23 23.39 12.19
N ALA A 39 -34.39 22.08 12.00
CA ALA A 39 -33.92 21.07 12.96
C ALA A 39 -32.39 21.03 13.12
N LEU A 40 -31.66 21.44 12.08
CA LEU A 40 -30.19 21.54 12.08
C LEU A 40 -29.66 22.88 12.61
N GLN A 41 -30.52 23.87 12.87
CA GLN A 41 -30.09 25.11 13.53
C GLN A 41 -29.72 24.84 15.00
N ARG A 42 -28.68 25.54 15.47
CA ARG A 42 -28.30 25.50 16.88
C ARG A 42 -29.46 25.95 17.76
N VAL A 43 -29.61 25.29 18.90
CA VAL A 43 -30.54 25.70 19.95
C VAL A 43 -29.83 26.70 20.87
N PRO A 44 -30.46 27.84 21.23
CA PRO A 44 -29.92 28.79 22.19
C PRO A 44 -29.55 28.10 23.51
N ASN A 45 -28.39 28.46 24.06
CA ASN A 45 -27.87 27.86 25.30
C ASN A 45 -27.46 28.94 26.32
N ASP A 46 -28.38 29.86 26.63
CA ASP A 46 -28.09 31.04 27.45
C ASP A 46 -27.67 30.70 28.89
N ASN A 47 -28.07 29.51 29.38
CA ASN A 47 -27.77 29.03 30.73
C ASN A 47 -26.48 28.17 30.82
N GLY A 48 -25.80 27.91 29.70
CA GLY A 48 -24.62 27.04 29.66
C GLY A 48 -24.91 25.57 29.98
N ASP A 49 -26.06 25.06 29.55
CA ASP A 49 -26.42 23.65 29.71
C ASP A 49 -25.55 22.77 28.81
N LYS A 50 -24.75 21.90 29.45
CA LYS A 50 -23.85 20.96 28.77
C LYS A 50 -24.59 20.05 27.78
N TYR A 51 -25.83 19.64 28.07
CA TYR A 51 -26.60 18.78 27.17
C TYR A 51 -26.95 19.52 25.88
N ILE A 52 -27.26 20.82 25.96
CA ILE A 52 -27.53 21.63 24.78
C ILE A 52 -26.26 21.80 23.93
N ASP A 53 -25.10 21.95 24.57
CA ASP A 53 -23.81 21.97 23.86
C ASP A 53 -23.55 20.66 23.12
N GLU A 54 -23.80 19.51 23.74
CA GLU A 54 -23.67 18.19 23.10
C GLU A 54 -24.62 18.05 21.90
N VAL A 55 -25.88 18.47 22.03
CA VAL A 55 -26.83 18.45 20.91
C VAL A 55 -26.40 19.40 19.80
N ASN A 56 -25.92 20.60 20.13
CA ASN A 56 -25.42 21.56 19.15
C ASN A 56 -24.17 21.04 18.42
N GLN A 57 -23.29 20.32 19.09
CA GLN A 57 -22.18 19.63 18.42
C GLN A 57 -22.66 18.59 17.41
N ILE A 58 -23.73 17.83 17.72
CA ILE A 58 -24.34 16.88 16.77
C ILE A 58 -24.93 17.63 15.58
N ARG A 59 -25.68 18.71 15.83
CA ARG A 59 -26.27 19.54 14.77
C ARG A 59 -25.23 20.15 13.86
N ASP A 60 -24.15 20.70 14.40
CA ASP A 60 -23.03 21.24 13.61
C ASP A 60 -22.40 20.15 12.74
N SER A 61 -22.25 18.94 13.30
CA SER A 61 -21.73 17.77 12.55
C SER A 61 -22.61 17.40 11.36
N LEU A 62 -23.92 17.39 11.59
CA LEU A 62 -24.90 17.06 10.55
C LEU A 62 -25.07 18.21 9.56
N ALA A 63 -24.95 19.46 9.98
CA ALA A 63 -25.04 20.64 9.13
C ALA A 63 -23.88 20.71 8.12
N VAL A 64 -22.69 20.25 8.49
CA VAL A 64 -21.55 20.09 7.56
C VAL A 64 -21.90 19.11 6.43
N MET A 65 -22.60 18.02 6.74
CA MET A 65 -23.16 17.10 5.72
C MET A 65 -24.42 17.69 5.05
N GLY A 66 -25.08 18.63 5.73
CA GLY A 66 -26.35 19.25 5.41
C GLY A 66 -26.34 20.10 4.15
N ASN A 67 -25.19 20.73 3.83
CA ASN A 67 -25.02 21.50 2.59
C ASN A 67 -25.28 20.66 1.32
N ASN A 68 -25.22 19.34 1.44
CA ASN A 68 -25.53 18.40 0.36
C ASN A 68 -26.69 17.46 0.73
N SER A 69 -27.52 17.86 1.69
CA SER A 69 -28.66 17.08 2.15
C SER A 69 -29.94 17.41 1.39
N THR A 70 -30.74 16.39 1.14
CA THR A 70 -32.07 16.51 0.56
C THR A 70 -33.06 15.92 1.55
N ALA A 71 -34.23 16.54 1.74
CA ALA A 71 -35.31 15.99 2.54
C ALA A 71 -36.50 15.58 1.69
N PHE A 72 -37.11 14.43 2.00
CA PHE A 72 -38.26 13.91 1.29
C PHE A 72 -39.28 13.31 2.27
N SER A 73 -40.56 13.61 2.07
CA SER A 73 -41.64 13.08 2.90
C SER A 73 -42.37 11.93 2.22
N LEU A 74 -42.61 10.84 2.95
CA LEU A 74 -43.56 9.81 2.57
C LEU A 74 -44.77 9.87 3.52
N PRO A 75 -46.01 9.96 3.01
CA PRO A 75 -47.19 9.81 3.83
C PRO A 75 -47.35 8.36 4.28
N GLN A 76 -48.27 8.10 5.21
CA GLN A 76 -48.57 6.76 5.67
C GLN A 76 -49.16 5.89 4.55
N PRO A 77 -48.56 4.73 4.23
CA PRO A 77 -49.01 3.90 3.11
C PRO A 77 -50.40 3.29 3.31
N HIS A 78 -50.74 2.89 4.53
CA HIS A 78 -52.02 2.27 4.88
C HIS A 78 -52.21 2.26 6.42
N LEU A 79 -53.45 2.11 6.89
CA LEU A 79 -53.77 2.01 8.33
C LEU A 79 -53.22 0.70 8.94
N GLN A 80 -53.34 -0.42 8.22
CA GLN A 80 -52.83 -1.72 8.63
C GLN A 80 -51.35 -1.88 8.28
N ARG A 81 -50.46 -1.35 9.11
CA ARG A 81 -49.00 -1.36 8.88
C ARG A 81 -48.36 -2.75 8.83
N THR A 82 -49.00 -3.77 9.43
CA THR A 82 -48.46 -5.14 9.50
C THR A 82 -48.63 -5.95 8.22
N LYS A 83 -49.53 -5.52 7.33
CA LYS A 83 -49.86 -6.23 6.08
C LYS A 83 -49.29 -5.55 4.82
N LEU A 84 -48.42 -4.55 4.98
CA LEU A 84 -47.94 -3.72 3.87
C LEU A 84 -47.21 -4.51 2.77
N CYS A 85 -46.53 -5.60 3.12
CA CYS A 85 -45.82 -6.44 2.15
C CYS A 85 -46.75 -7.34 1.32
N ASP A 86 -47.96 -7.59 1.80
CA ASP A 86 -48.96 -8.46 1.15
C ASP A 86 -49.95 -7.67 0.30
N MET A 87 -49.90 -6.34 0.39
CA MET A 87 -50.82 -5.42 -0.29
C MET A 87 -50.28 -5.02 -1.67
N GLU A 88 -51.18 -4.97 -2.65
CA GLU A 88 -50.89 -4.36 -3.95
C GLU A 88 -50.97 -2.83 -3.88
N ASP A 89 -50.34 -2.14 -4.85
CA ASP A 89 -50.35 -0.68 -4.93
C ASP A 89 -51.77 -0.07 -4.96
N LYS A 90 -52.75 -0.82 -5.46
CA LYS A 90 -54.18 -0.41 -5.48
C LYS A 90 -54.82 -0.35 -4.10
N GLU A 91 -54.25 -1.03 -3.11
CA GLU A 91 -54.72 -1.07 -1.72
C GLU A 91 -54.04 -0.01 -0.85
N LEU A 92 -52.96 0.59 -1.34
CA LEU A 92 -52.22 1.64 -0.64
C LEU A 92 -52.84 3.02 -0.89
N GLU A 93 -52.52 3.97 -0.01
CA GLU A 93 -52.93 5.36 -0.21
C GLU A 93 -52.37 5.88 -1.56
N PRO A 94 -53.23 6.40 -2.47
CA PRO A 94 -52.77 6.83 -3.79
C PRO A 94 -51.67 7.91 -3.74
N LEU A 95 -51.74 8.79 -2.74
CA LEU A 95 -50.71 9.80 -2.51
C LEU A 95 -49.37 9.17 -2.11
N TYR A 96 -49.37 8.15 -1.25
CA TYR A 96 -48.19 7.37 -0.94
C TYR A 96 -47.56 6.75 -2.18
N VAL A 97 -48.35 6.06 -3.02
CA VAL A 97 -47.82 5.43 -4.24
C VAL A 97 -47.17 6.46 -5.15
N LYS A 98 -47.84 7.60 -5.38
CA LYS A 98 -47.28 8.73 -6.16
C LYS A 98 -45.98 9.27 -5.54
N ARG A 99 -45.93 9.46 -4.23
CA ARG A 99 -44.73 9.95 -3.51
C ARG A 99 -43.60 8.93 -3.52
N ARG A 100 -43.90 7.64 -3.42
CA ARG A 100 -42.91 6.56 -3.52
C ARG A 100 -42.24 6.53 -4.90
N GLU A 101 -43.00 6.70 -5.99
CA GLU A 101 -42.41 6.81 -7.33
C GLU A 101 -41.55 8.08 -7.49
N GLN A 102 -41.98 9.21 -6.93
CA GLN A 102 -41.16 10.43 -6.88
C GLN A 102 -39.86 10.22 -6.07
N LEU A 103 -39.90 9.46 -4.97
CA LEU A 103 -38.71 9.12 -4.19
C LEU A 103 -37.72 8.30 -5.01
N LYS A 104 -38.19 7.29 -5.76
CA LYS A 104 -37.33 6.49 -6.66
C LYS A 104 -36.62 7.38 -7.68
N GLN A 105 -37.37 8.29 -8.32
CA GLN A 105 -36.81 9.26 -9.26
C GLN A 105 -35.77 10.16 -8.60
N LEU A 106 -36.06 10.66 -7.39
CA LEU A 106 -35.14 11.46 -6.61
C LEU A 106 -33.84 10.69 -6.32
N VAL A 107 -33.94 9.47 -5.78
CA VAL A 107 -32.77 8.63 -5.48
C VAL A 107 -31.94 8.41 -6.73
N SER A 108 -32.54 8.04 -7.86
CA SER A 108 -31.84 7.87 -9.14
C SER A 108 -31.12 9.14 -9.59
N SER A 109 -31.69 10.33 -9.34
CA SER A 109 -31.08 11.61 -9.71
C SER A 109 -29.89 12.02 -8.83
N ILE A 110 -29.83 11.54 -7.58
CA ILE A 110 -28.79 11.94 -6.61
C ILE A 110 -27.70 10.90 -6.41
N VAL A 111 -27.90 9.65 -6.86
CA VAL A 111 -26.91 8.58 -6.77
C VAL A 111 -25.65 8.96 -7.55
N LYS A 112 -24.51 8.88 -6.88
CA LYS A 112 -23.18 9.09 -7.46
C LYS A 112 -22.27 7.95 -7.04
N PRO A 113 -21.29 7.55 -7.89
CA PRO A 113 -20.24 6.63 -7.48
C PRO A 113 -19.61 7.09 -6.17
N LYS A 114 -19.32 6.16 -5.27
CA LYS A 114 -18.68 6.49 -4.00
C LYS A 114 -17.25 6.96 -4.27
N ILE A 115 -16.94 8.19 -3.90
CA ILE A 115 -15.59 8.75 -4.06
C ILE A 115 -14.87 8.66 -2.72
N VAL A 116 -13.65 8.13 -2.76
CA VAL A 116 -12.69 8.12 -1.64
C VAL A 116 -11.43 8.80 -2.14
N GLN A 117 -11.12 9.99 -1.60
CA GLN A 117 -9.97 10.82 -1.99
C GLN A 117 -9.82 11.05 -3.51
N GLY A 118 -10.92 11.43 -4.17
CA GLY A 118 -10.92 11.76 -5.60
C GLY A 118 -10.99 10.54 -6.54
N ARG A 119 -10.94 9.30 -6.03
CA ARG A 119 -11.11 8.07 -6.83
C ARG A 119 -12.45 7.41 -6.57
N THR A 120 -13.04 6.85 -7.62
CA THR A 120 -14.27 6.06 -7.51
C THR A 120 -13.97 4.67 -6.96
N LEU A 121 -14.66 4.29 -5.89
CA LEU A 121 -14.53 3.00 -5.23
C LEU A 121 -15.24 1.91 -6.06
N ASN A 122 -14.50 0.90 -6.51
CA ASN A 122 -15.09 -0.28 -7.18
C ASN A 122 -15.45 -1.37 -6.15
N GLY A 123 -16.08 -2.46 -6.61
CA GLY A 123 -16.52 -3.55 -5.74
C GLY A 123 -15.38 -4.25 -4.99
N LYS A 124 -14.21 -4.44 -5.62
CA LYS A 124 -13.05 -5.08 -4.98
C LYS A 124 -12.49 -4.20 -3.86
N ASP A 125 -12.36 -2.90 -4.11
CA ASP A 125 -11.89 -1.93 -3.13
C ASP A 125 -12.89 -1.78 -1.97
N PHE A 126 -14.19 -1.83 -2.27
CA PHE A 126 -15.24 -1.81 -1.24
C PHE A 126 -15.21 -3.04 -0.33
N VAL A 127 -15.01 -4.25 -0.88
CA VAL A 127 -14.88 -5.47 -0.06
C VAL A 127 -13.65 -5.40 0.84
N SER A 128 -12.51 -4.99 0.29
CA SER A 128 -11.27 -4.82 1.08
C SER A 128 -11.43 -3.78 2.19
N PHE A 129 -12.16 -2.69 1.90
CA PHE A 129 -12.51 -1.67 2.88
C PHE A 129 -13.40 -2.23 4.00
N LEU A 130 -14.45 -2.98 3.64
CA LEU A 130 -15.38 -3.57 4.61
C LEU A 130 -14.70 -4.59 5.52
N GLN A 131 -13.85 -5.47 4.98
CA GLN A 131 -13.09 -6.46 5.76
C GLN A 131 -12.24 -5.78 6.84
N GLN A 132 -11.58 -4.69 6.51
CA GLN A 132 -10.69 -4.01 7.46
C GLN A 132 -11.44 -3.18 8.49
N ILE A 133 -12.58 -2.56 8.11
CA ILE A 133 -13.50 -1.98 9.10
C ILE A 133 -13.97 -3.05 10.08
N LEU A 134 -14.33 -4.24 9.59
CA LEU A 134 -14.74 -5.36 10.45
C LEU A 134 -13.59 -5.82 11.35
N GLU A 135 -12.36 -5.92 10.86
CA GLU A 135 -11.19 -6.25 11.68
C GLU A 135 -10.93 -5.23 12.78
N ALA A 136 -11.00 -3.93 12.46
CA ALA A 136 -10.84 -2.85 13.44
C ALA A 136 -11.94 -2.91 14.51
N LEU A 137 -13.20 -3.02 14.08
CA LEU A 137 -14.35 -3.14 14.98
C LEU A 137 -14.25 -4.38 15.87
N ASN A 138 -13.82 -5.52 15.33
CA ASN A 138 -13.60 -6.76 16.09
C ASN A 138 -12.47 -6.65 17.12
N LYS A 139 -11.51 -5.75 16.91
CA LYS A 139 -10.46 -5.42 17.89
C LYS A 139 -10.90 -4.36 18.91
N GLY A 140 -12.12 -3.85 18.80
CA GLY A 140 -12.63 -2.75 19.63
C GLY A 140 -12.09 -1.37 19.22
N GLU A 141 -11.44 -1.27 18.07
CA GLU A 141 -10.95 0.00 17.52
C GLU A 141 -12.04 0.63 16.66
N ILE A 142 -12.32 1.92 16.86
CA ILE A 142 -13.21 2.65 15.96
C ILE A 142 -12.36 3.25 14.84
N PRO A 143 -12.50 2.77 13.59
CA PRO A 143 -11.63 3.22 12.50
C PRO A 143 -11.79 4.72 12.27
N SER A 144 -10.68 5.45 12.37
CA SER A 144 -10.62 6.87 12.02
C SER A 144 -10.40 7.04 10.51
N THR A 145 -10.75 8.19 9.95
CA THR A 145 -10.48 8.49 8.53
C THR A 145 -8.99 8.34 8.17
N GLY A 146 -8.09 8.70 9.10
CA GLY A 146 -6.65 8.51 8.92
C GLY A 146 -6.25 7.02 8.83
N SER A 147 -6.76 6.19 9.74
CA SER A 147 -6.53 4.74 9.73
C SER A 147 -7.02 4.10 8.42
N LEU A 148 -8.15 4.56 7.87
CA LEU A 148 -8.66 4.10 6.58
C LEU A 148 -7.73 4.42 5.41
N VAL A 149 -7.04 5.56 5.44
CA VAL A 149 -6.09 5.95 4.38
C VAL A 149 -4.81 5.12 4.48
N GLU A 150 -4.30 4.90 5.68
CA GLU A 150 -3.14 4.02 5.93
C GLU A 150 -3.39 2.60 5.42
N ILE A 151 -4.62 2.11 5.60
CA ILE A 151 -5.11 0.84 5.08
C ILE A 151 -4.96 0.77 3.55
N PHE A 152 -5.49 1.75 2.81
CA PHE A 152 -5.38 1.76 1.35
C PHE A 152 -3.91 1.85 0.90
N ASN A 153 -3.12 2.69 1.58
CA ASN A 153 -1.70 2.83 1.28
C ASN A 153 -0.90 1.56 1.54
N LYS A 154 -1.22 0.78 2.58
CA LYS A 154 -0.54 -0.49 2.87
C LYS A 154 -0.67 -1.47 1.71
N ALA A 155 -1.88 -1.67 1.17
CA ALA A 155 -2.08 -2.55 0.02
C ALA A 155 -1.32 -2.06 -1.24
N ILE A 156 -1.14 -0.75 -1.39
CA ILE A 156 -0.35 -0.17 -2.49
C ILE A 156 1.13 -0.41 -2.28
N LEU A 157 1.64 -0.22 -1.06
CA LEU A 157 3.03 -0.52 -0.71
C LEU A 157 3.38 -1.97 -1.02
N ASP A 158 2.53 -2.92 -0.63
CA ASP A 158 2.74 -4.35 -0.92
C ASP A 158 2.83 -4.62 -2.42
N ARG A 159 1.99 -3.96 -3.24
CA ARG A 159 2.07 -4.06 -4.71
C ARG A 159 3.35 -3.45 -5.28
N CYS A 160 3.78 -2.29 -4.77
CA CYS A 160 5.01 -1.63 -5.21
C CYS A 160 6.24 -2.47 -4.87
N LEU A 161 6.28 -3.04 -3.66
CA LEU A 161 7.34 -3.95 -3.22
C LEU A 161 7.36 -5.25 -4.03
N LYS A 162 6.19 -5.75 -4.45
CA LYS A 162 6.11 -6.91 -5.34
C LYS A 162 6.74 -6.63 -6.70
N VAL A 163 6.44 -5.50 -7.33
CA VAL A 163 7.05 -5.09 -8.61
C VAL A 163 8.57 -4.94 -8.48
N TYR A 164 9.02 -4.31 -7.39
CA TYR A 164 10.45 -4.20 -7.10
C TYR A 164 11.10 -5.58 -6.99
N ARG A 165 10.50 -6.49 -6.22
CA ARG A 165 11.02 -7.85 -5.98
C ARG A 165 11.09 -8.67 -7.26
N GLU A 166 10.03 -8.69 -8.06
CA GLU A 166 9.99 -9.45 -9.32
C GLU A 166 11.09 -9.02 -10.28
N LYS A 167 11.39 -7.72 -10.34
CA LYS A 167 12.52 -7.21 -11.12
C LYS A 167 13.86 -7.66 -10.55
N MET A 168 14.06 -7.54 -9.24
CA MET A 168 15.31 -7.92 -8.59
C MET A 168 15.60 -9.43 -8.65
N ASP A 169 14.56 -10.27 -8.54
CA ASP A 169 14.66 -11.73 -8.60
C ASP A 169 14.94 -12.24 -10.04
N GLY A 170 14.71 -11.41 -11.06
CA GLY A 170 15.01 -11.74 -12.46
C GLY A 170 16.50 -11.77 -12.79
N LEU A 171 17.38 -11.39 -11.85
CA LEU A 171 18.83 -11.49 -12.04
C LEU A 171 19.33 -12.89 -11.70
N GLY A 172 19.89 -13.57 -12.70
CA GLY A 172 20.79 -14.70 -12.45
C GLY A 172 22.05 -14.20 -11.74
N LEU A 173 22.26 -14.61 -10.50
CA LEU A 173 23.43 -14.23 -9.73
C LEU A 173 24.64 -15.14 -10.10
N PRO A 174 25.88 -14.61 -10.08
CA PRO A 174 26.29 -13.25 -9.77
C PRO A 174 26.20 -12.30 -10.99
N VAL A 175 26.01 -11.00 -10.72
CA VAL A 175 26.14 -9.92 -11.71
C VAL A 175 27.06 -8.81 -11.21
N PRO A 176 27.81 -8.11 -12.06
CA PRO A 176 28.62 -6.97 -11.61
C PRO A 176 27.82 -5.96 -10.78
N VAL A 177 28.46 -5.33 -9.78
CA VAL A 177 27.80 -4.38 -8.86
C VAL A 177 27.11 -3.25 -9.62
N ASP A 178 27.69 -2.79 -10.73
CA ASP A 178 27.10 -1.78 -11.59
C ASP A 178 25.79 -2.24 -12.24
N LYS A 179 25.72 -3.51 -12.64
CA LYS A 179 24.50 -4.10 -13.23
C LYS A 179 23.42 -4.24 -12.17
N LEU A 180 23.78 -4.63 -10.95
CA LEU A 180 22.86 -4.68 -9.80
C LEU A 180 22.32 -3.29 -9.45
N GLN A 181 23.19 -2.27 -9.41
CA GLN A 181 22.80 -0.89 -9.11
C GLN A 181 21.86 -0.31 -10.19
N LYS A 182 22.18 -0.52 -11.47
CA LYS A 182 21.31 -0.10 -12.58
C LYS A 182 19.93 -0.74 -12.50
N LEU A 183 19.84 -2.04 -12.21
CA LEU A 183 18.55 -2.70 -12.08
C LEU A 183 17.78 -2.21 -10.85
N HIS A 184 18.46 -1.99 -9.73
CA HIS A 184 17.86 -1.40 -8.55
C HIS A 184 17.23 -0.04 -8.85
N GLU A 185 17.94 0.84 -9.56
CA GLU A 185 17.43 2.16 -9.95
C GLU A 185 16.19 2.06 -10.84
N MET A 186 16.20 1.15 -11.83
CA MET A 186 15.05 0.89 -12.68
C MET A 186 13.86 0.28 -11.91
N ALA A 187 14.11 -0.64 -10.98
CA ALA A 187 13.07 -1.28 -10.19
C ALA A 187 12.45 -0.32 -9.17
N ASN A 188 13.28 0.49 -8.52
CA ASN A 188 12.86 1.54 -7.60
C ASN A 188 12.06 2.63 -8.35
N GLY A 189 12.51 3.03 -9.55
CA GLY A 189 11.77 3.96 -10.42
C GLY A 189 10.36 3.47 -10.74
N ASP A 190 10.22 2.22 -11.17
CA ASP A 190 8.91 1.62 -11.47
C ASP A 190 8.01 1.52 -10.23
N ALA A 191 8.58 1.11 -9.09
CA ALA A 191 7.85 1.04 -7.83
C ALA A 191 7.35 2.43 -7.39
N ARG A 192 8.18 3.47 -7.55
CA ARG A 192 7.80 4.87 -7.25
C ARG A 192 6.71 5.38 -8.19
N ILE A 193 6.84 5.14 -9.50
CA ILE A 193 5.80 5.52 -10.47
C ILE A 193 4.46 4.84 -10.13
N LEU A 194 4.49 3.57 -9.72
CA LEU A 194 3.29 2.85 -9.30
C LEU A 194 2.68 3.44 -8.03
N PHE A 195 3.52 3.77 -7.04
CA PHE A 195 3.10 4.38 -5.78
C PHE A 195 2.47 5.77 -6.01
N ASP A 196 3.12 6.63 -6.79
CA ASP A 196 2.63 7.97 -7.12
C ASP A 196 1.28 7.92 -7.84
N LYS A 197 1.09 6.92 -8.70
CA LYS A 197 -0.18 6.68 -9.39
C LYS A 197 -1.29 6.12 -8.50
N GLN A 198 -1.01 5.57 -7.32
CA GLN A 198 -2.00 4.81 -6.56
C GLN A 198 -2.26 5.31 -5.15
N HIS A 199 -1.31 6.01 -4.51
CA HIS A 199 -1.43 6.41 -3.11
C HIS A 199 -2.67 7.24 -2.79
N PHE A 200 -3.05 7.19 -1.52
CA PHE A 200 -4.21 7.79 -0.91
C PHE A 200 -3.75 8.78 0.18
N GLY A 201 -4.26 10.01 0.14
CA GLY A 201 -4.13 11.06 1.16
C GLY A 201 -2.76 11.72 1.23
N LYS A 202 -2.70 13.07 1.29
CA LYS A 202 -1.42 13.79 1.19
C LYS A 202 -0.46 13.50 2.34
N HIS A 203 -0.93 13.64 3.58
CA HIS A 203 -0.09 13.41 4.76
C HIS A 203 0.31 11.94 4.94
N HIS A 204 -0.64 11.02 4.79
CA HIS A 204 -0.35 9.59 4.90
C HIS A 204 0.45 9.05 3.72
N ALA A 205 0.36 9.67 2.53
CA ALA A 205 1.21 9.33 1.40
C ALA A 205 2.68 9.68 1.65
N ALA A 206 2.99 10.80 2.31
CA ALA A 206 4.36 11.12 2.68
C ALA A 206 4.95 10.05 3.62
N GLN A 207 4.20 9.66 4.66
CA GLN A 207 4.63 8.59 5.57
C GLN A 207 4.74 7.24 4.85
N SER A 208 3.82 6.93 3.95
CA SER A 208 3.85 5.69 3.16
C SER A 208 5.01 5.68 2.17
N ALA A 209 5.34 6.83 1.55
CA ALA A 209 6.49 6.97 0.66
C ALA A 209 7.81 6.76 1.40
N LEU A 210 7.94 7.32 2.62
CA LEU A 210 9.09 7.06 3.49
C LEU A 210 9.21 5.57 3.84
N LYS A 211 8.09 4.91 4.13
CA LYS A 211 8.05 3.47 4.40
C LYS A 211 8.44 2.65 3.17
N LEU A 212 7.96 3.01 1.98
CA LEU A 212 8.36 2.38 0.72
C LEU A 212 9.87 2.45 0.52
N GLU A 213 10.46 3.64 0.75
CA GLU A 213 11.88 3.86 0.60
C GLU A 213 12.70 3.05 1.61
N ASP A 214 12.28 2.98 2.87
CA ASP A 214 12.91 2.17 3.90
C ASP A 214 12.87 0.67 3.56
N ASP A 215 11.70 0.17 3.11
CA ASP A 215 11.55 -1.23 2.72
C ASP A 215 12.37 -1.58 1.47
N ILE A 216 12.42 -0.69 0.46
CA ILE A 216 13.28 -0.87 -0.72
C ILE A 216 14.77 -0.85 -0.32
N LYS A 217 15.20 0.04 0.57
CA LYS A 217 16.58 0.08 1.09
C LYS A 217 16.95 -1.22 1.80
N LYS A 218 16.07 -1.73 2.66
CA LYS A 218 16.26 -3.02 3.34
C LYS A 218 16.37 -4.18 2.35
N MET A 219 15.52 -4.20 1.32
CA MET A 219 15.59 -5.23 0.27
C MET A 219 16.88 -5.13 -0.54
N LEU A 220 17.32 -3.92 -0.92
CA LEU A 220 18.59 -3.73 -1.61
C LEU A 220 19.78 -4.21 -0.77
N ALA A 221 19.82 -3.87 0.52
CA ALA A 221 20.87 -4.32 1.43
C ALA A 221 20.93 -5.85 1.48
N LYS A 222 19.77 -6.52 1.59
CA LYS A 222 19.68 -7.98 1.55
C LYS A 222 20.15 -8.56 0.21
N SER A 223 19.74 -7.98 -0.92
CA SER A 223 20.18 -8.41 -2.25
C SER A 223 21.68 -8.26 -2.44
N ARG A 224 22.28 -7.15 -1.95
CA ARG A 224 23.73 -6.91 -1.97
C ARG A 224 24.50 -7.94 -1.12
N ALA A 225 24.02 -8.23 0.09
CA ALA A 225 24.65 -9.22 0.97
C ALA A 225 24.62 -10.63 0.35
N LEU A 226 23.47 -11.03 -0.23
CA LEU A 226 23.35 -12.29 -0.98
C LEU A 226 24.28 -12.31 -2.19
N PHE A 227 24.33 -11.22 -2.94
CA PHE A 227 25.21 -11.09 -4.09
C PHE A 227 26.69 -11.26 -3.70
N ILE A 228 27.18 -10.54 -2.69
CA ILE A 228 28.57 -10.65 -2.21
C ILE A 228 28.89 -12.08 -1.77
N LYS A 229 27.95 -12.73 -1.06
CA LYS A 229 28.10 -14.11 -0.61
C LYS A 229 28.22 -15.09 -1.79
N GLU A 230 27.33 -15.00 -2.77
CA GLU A 230 27.35 -15.89 -3.93
C GLU A 230 28.55 -15.64 -4.84
N TYR A 231 28.90 -14.37 -5.05
CA TYR A 231 30.07 -13.96 -5.82
C TYR A 231 31.36 -14.54 -5.21
N ASN A 232 31.60 -14.29 -3.91
CA ASN A 232 32.77 -14.80 -3.21
C ASN A 232 32.81 -16.32 -3.21
N ASN A 233 31.66 -17.00 -3.06
CA ASN A 233 31.60 -18.45 -3.10
C ASN A 233 31.99 -19.00 -4.49
N LYS A 234 31.44 -18.44 -5.58
CA LYS A 234 31.82 -18.86 -6.94
C LYS A 234 33.29 -18.58 -7.25
N LEU A 235 33.77 -17.38 -6.91
CA LEU A 235 35.17 -17.00 -7.09
C LEU A 235 36.11 -17.92 -6.31
N PHE A 236 35.80 -18.19 -5.04
CA PHE A 236 36.59 -19.09 -4.20
C PHE A 236 36.63 -20.51 -4.77
N ASN A 237 35.48 -21.08 -5.13
CA ASN A 237 35.40 -22.42 -5.71
C ASN A 237 36.18 -22.51 -7.03
N TRP A 238 36.15 -21.46 -7.85
CA TRP A 238 36.92 -21.38 -9.08
C TRP A 238 38.43 -21.31 -8.80
N LEU A 239 38.87 -20.45 -7.88
CA LEU A 239 40.28 -20.31 -7.50
C LEU A 239 40.85 -21.60 -6.90
N VAL A 240 40.09 -22.27 -6.04
CA VAL A 240 40.46 -23.57 -5.47
C VAL A 240 40.60 -24.62 -6.58
N THR A 241 39.61 -24.73 -7.47
CA THR A 241 39.65 -25.66 -8.60
C THR A 241 40.84 -25.38 -9.51
N PHE A 242 41.09 -24.11 -9.83
CA PHE A 242 42.23 -23.66 -10.63
C PHE A 242 43.56 -24.05 -9.97
N SER A 243 43.71 -23.83 -8.67
CA SER A 243 44.93 -24.21 -7.94
C SER A 243 45.20 -25.72 -7.99
N LEU A 244 44.17 -26.56 -7.86
CA LEU A 244 44.29 -28.01 -7.97
C LEU A 244 44.65 -28.47 -9.39
N VAL A 245 44.05 -27.86 -10.42
CA VAL A 245 44.41 -28.12 -11.82
C VAL A 245 45.86 -27.74 -12.09
N MET A 246 46.35 -26.61 -11.55
CA MET A 246 47.74 -26.19 -11.69
C MET A 246 48.74 -27.14 -11.01
N VAL A 247 48.36 -27.75 -9.88
CA VAL A 247 49.17 -28.83 -9.25
C VAL A 247 49.31 -30.03 -10.22
N VAL A 248 48.20 -30.45 -10.85
CA VAL A 248 48.21 -31.57 -11.81
C VAL A 248 49.06 -31.23 -13.04
N ILE A 249 48.92 -30.03 -13.60
CA ILE A 249 49.71 -29.58 -14.76
C ILE A 249 51.20 -29.49 -14.40
N GLY A 250 51.54 -28.90 -13.27
CA GLY A 250 52.94 -28.78 -12.82
C GLY A 250 53.63 -30.12 -12.64
N ARG A 251 52.91 -31.09 -12.05
CA ARG A 251 53.44 -32.43 -11.77
C ARG A 251 53.53 -33.31 -13.01
N PHE A 252 52.47 -33.36 -13.82
CA PHE A 252 52.34 -34.35 -14.90
C PHE A 252 52.72 -33.82 -16.28
N VAL A 253 52.48 -32.53 -16.56
CA VAL A 253 52.69 -31.95 -17.89
C VAL A 253 54.06 -31.27 -17.99
N ILE A 254 54.33 -30.31 -17.11
CA ILE A 254 55.56 -29.50 -17.18
C ILE A 254 56.73 -30.16 -16.42
N LYS A 255 56.43 -31.00 -15.42
CA LYS A 255 57.41 -31.59 -14.48
C LYS A 255 58.28 -30.52 -13.79
N PHE A 256 57.67 -29.37 -13.50
CA PHE A 256 58.35 -28.22 -12.91
C PHE A 256 57.97 -28.08 -11.44
N PHE A 257 58.84 -28.58 -10.57
CA PHE A 257 58.62 -28.67 -9.13
C PHE A 257 58.30 -27.33 -8.46
N LEU A 258 58.89 -26.22 -8.93
CA LEU A 258 58.62 -24.89 -8.39
C LEU A 258 57.17 -24.44 -8.64
N LEU A 259 56.58 -24.79 -9.80
CA LEU A 259 55.17 -24.48 -10.09
C LEU A 259 54.21 -25.35 -9.27
N GLU A 260 54.58 -26.59 -9.00
CA GLU A 260 53.84 -27.45 -8.07
C GLU A 260 53.82 -26.86 -6.65
N ILE A 261 54.98 -26.46 -6.11
CA ILE A 261 55.06 -25.81 -4.79
C ILE A 261 54.22 -24.53 -4.78
N ALA A 262 54.36 -23.67 -5.79
CA ALA A 262 53.60 -22.43 -5.87
C ALA A 262 52.09 -22.66 -5.86
N ALA A 263 51.61 -23.67 -6.60
CA ALA A 263 50.19 -24.03 -6.64
C ALA A 263 49.68 -24.58 -5.30
N TRP A 264 50.46 -25.41 -4.60
CA TRP A 264 50.13 -25.87 -3.25
C TRP A 264 50.08 -24.74 -2.23
N VAL A 265 51.05 -23.84 -2.27
CA VAL A 265 51.06 -22.65 -1.40
C VAL A 265 49.82 -21.79 -1.66
N MET A 266 49.44 -21.60 -2.92
CA MET A 266 48.20 -20.89 -3.29
C MET A 266 46.94 -21.60 -2.75
N PHE A 267 46.84 -22.92 -2.88
CA PHE A 267 45.71 -23.69 -2.35
C PHE A 267 45.58 -23.56 -0.83
N ILE A 268 46.68 -23.77 -0.10
CA ILE A 268 46.72 -23.63 1.37
C ILE A 268 46.38 -22.20 1.78
N PHE A 269 46.91 -21.21 1.05
CA PHE A 269 46.60 -19.80 1.28
C PHE A 269 45.10 -19.55 1.11
N LEU A 270 44.47 -19.99 0.02
CA LEU A 270 43.04 -19.80 -0.21
C LEU A 270 42.19 -20.43 0.91
N GLU A 271 42.44 -21.69 1.25
CA GLU A 271 41.71 -22.41 2.32
C GLU A 271 41.88 -21.76 3.70
N THR A 272 43.08 -21.25 4.02
CA THR A 272 43.36 -20.65 5.33
C THR A 272 42.85 -19.21 5.40
N TYR A 273 43.05 -18.45 4.32
CA TYR A 273 42.74 -17.03 4.25
C TYR A 273 41.22 -16.79 4.29
N THR A 274 40.43 -17.54 3.53
CA THR A 274 38.97 -17.35 3.54
C THR A 274 38.31 -17.80 4.84
N ARG A 275 38.86 -18.82 5.51
CA ARG A 275 38.41 -19.26 6.84
C ARG A 275 38.75 -18.27 7.95
N MET A 276 39.74 -17.39 7.76
CA MET A 276 40.11 -16.35 8.72
C MET A 276 39.03 -15.25 8.81
N PHE A 277 38.24 -15.06 7.76
CA PHE A 277 37.18 -14.06 7.75
C PHE A 277 35.86 -14.63 8.26
N TRP A 278 35.32 -13.99 9.30
CA TRP A 278 34.04 -14.36 9.90
C TRP A 278 32.82 -14.08 8.99
N SER A 279 32.96 -13.22 7.97
CA SER A 279 31.89 -12.90 7.02
C SER A 279 32.38 -12.68 5.59
N ALA A 280 31.53 -13.01 4.61
CA ALA A 280 31.81 -12.74 3.19
C ALA A 280 31.96 -11.24 2.90
N GLU A 281 31.27 -10.37 3.64
CA GLU A 281 31.42 -8.92 3.51
C GLU A 281 32.81 -8.46 3.96
N SER A 282 33.30 -8.95 5.11
CA SER A 282 34.65 -8.61 5.58
C SER A 282 35.76 -9.08 4.62
N LEU A 283 35.56 -10.20 3.94
CA LEU A 283 36.46 -10.67 2.90
C LEU A 283 36.39 -9.77 1.65
N TYR A 284 35.17 -9.46 1.18
CA TYR A 284 34.97 -8.65 -0.02
C TYR A 284 35.62 -7.27 0.08
N TYR A 285 35.42 -6.58 1.22
CA TYR A 285 35.96 -5.23 1.44
C TYR A 285 37.45 -5.22 1.84
N ASN A 286 38.12 -6.37 1.92
CA ASN A 286 39.55 -6.40 2.21
C ASN A 286 40.35 -5.92 0.98
N PRO A 287 41.28 -4.96 1.11
CA PRO A 287 42.08 -4.45 -0.01
C PRO A 287 42.81 -5.54 -0.80
N ALA A 288 43.36 -6.55 -0.12
CA ALA A 288 44.09 -7.64 -0.77
C ALA A 288 43.14 -8.53 -1.59
N TRP A 289 41.96 -8.84 -1.05
CA TRP A 289 40.94 -9.61 -1.77
C TRP A 289 40.37 -8.81 -2.94
N HIS A 290 40.18 -7.50 -2.79
CA HIS A 290 39.74 -6.61 -3.88
C HIS A 290 40.72 -6.61 -5.06
N ILE A 291 42.03 -6.74 -4.83
CA ILE A 291 43.03 -6.88 -5.90
C ILE A 291 42.82 -8.22 -6.64
N ILE A 292 42.56 -9.31 -5.91
CA ILE A 292 42.26 -10.62 -6.49
C ILE A 292 40.96 -10.57 -7.32
N VAL A 293 39.91 -9.99 -6.75
CA VAL A 293 38.60 -9.82 -7.39
C VAL A 293 38.73 -8.98 -8.67
N SER A 294 39.37 -7.81 -8.62
CA SER A 294 39.53 -6.95 -9.79
C SER A 294 40.38 -7.58 -10.89
N SER A 295 41.42 -8.33 -10.51
CA SER A 295 42.23 -9.09 -11.47
C SER A 295 41.41 -10.19 -12.13
N TRP A 296 40.60 -10.91 -11.35
CA TRP A 296 39.70 -11.96 -11.87
C TRP A 296 38.61 -11.38 -12.76
N GLU A 297 37.95 -10.28 -12.35
CA GLU A 297 36.94 -9.59 -13.16
C GLU A 297 37.54 -9.12 -14.49
N THR A 298 38.77 -8.61 -14.47
CA THR A 298 39.49 -8.21 -15.69
C THR A 298 39.77 -9.39 -16.62
N ILE A 299 40.00 -10.59 -16.09
CA ILE A 299 40.26 -11.80 -16.88
C ILE A 299 38.95 -12.39 -17.44
N VAL A 300 37.93 -12.55 -16.59
CA VAL A 300 36.67 -13.22 -16.93
C VAL A 300 35.74 -12.32 -17.74
N TYR A 301 35.70 -11.02 -17.45
CA TYR A 301 34.91 -10.04 -18.20
C TYR A 301 35.74 -9.29 -19.24
N SER A 302 36.94 -9.79 -19.59
CA SER A 302 37.70 -9.25 -20.72
C SER A 302 36.92 -9.48 -22.02
N PRO A 303 36.81 -8.49 -22.91
CA PRO A 303 36.14 -8.65 -24.20
C PRO A 303 36.77 -9.73 -25.12
N ILE A 304 37.93 -10.29 -24.75
CA ILE A 304 38.63 -11.36 -25.48
C ILE A 304 38.17 -12.77 -25.05
N LEU A 305 37.63 -12.90 -23.82
CA LEU A 305 37.21 -14.16 -23.19
C LEU A 305 35.82 -13.95 -22.58
N ASP A 306 34.84 -13.58 -23.40
CA ASP A 306 33.44 -13.43 -22.99
C ASP A 306 32.84 -14.81 -22.69
N LEU A 307 33.14 -15.34 -21.49
CA LEU A 307 32.72 -16.66 -20.99
C LEU A 307 31.31 -16.66 -20.39
N ASP A 308 30.59 -15.53 -20.43
CA ASP A 308 29.30 -15.32 -19.75
C ASP A 308 28.15 -15.00 -20.75
N ARG A 309 28.22 -15.57 -21.96
CA ARG A 309 27.08 -15.70 -22.88
C ARG A 309 26.59 -17.13 -22.95
#